data_AF-A0A8T4D0Z1-F1
#
_entry.id   AF-A0A8T4D0Z1-F1
#
_cell.length_a   1.000
_cell.length_b   1.000
_cell.length_c   1.000
_cell.angle_alpha   90.00
_cell.angle_beta   90.00
_cell.angle_gamma   90.00
#
_symmetry.space_group_name_H-M   'P 1'
#
loop_
_entity.id
_entity.type
_entity.pdbx_description
1 polymer ?
#
loop_
_entity_poly.entity_id
_entity_poly.type
_entity_poly.pdbx_seq_one_letter_code
_entity_poly.pdbx_strand_id
1 'polypeptide(L)'
;MTKTKYHNISILTSDVYAKAGSKIFVEFDRGKKSDSADDKNLLVLPRDIFDELKYLKKNPKYQNKLEEFFSDLDNYTSKGMNNCPIENDKDKKLNFSIGQISTGLDIALVDGASDLSYLVNSLGSFNPDELKIISSNPETRFDYKSKKLPVEAPKILLGDISILNQGVINGSKNLEARLNEVENNILPIEEAESFFDKKELYMNQVVRLGKEDYAIVEGDISRGRWGAINRADNVRLRLLHPREKSKKIILGKQVMPSFIGLTPRDMTQYIALQYGLLNPNVSLLFLVGGAGSGKTLLSYAAAMYQRLEFSEKGLKDKNWETLLLDQLLNRELMILYT
;
A
#
# COMPACT_ATOMS: atom_id res chain seq x y z
N MET A 1 -4.99 21.11 37.28
CA MET A 1 -4.71 19.88 36.52
C MET A 1 -3.26 19.89 36.14
N THR A 2 -2.49 18.89 36.55
CA THR A 2 -1.15 18.67 36.00
C THR A 2 -1.30 18.48 34.49
N LYS A 3 -0.49 19.21 33.73
CA LYS A 3 -0.51 19.17 32.26
C LYS A 3 0.03 17.80 31.85
N THR A 4 -0.85 16.84 31.62
CA THR A 4 -0.46 15.52 31.11
C THR A 4 0.33 15.72 29.83
N LYS A 5 1.57 15.25 29.82
CA LYS A 5 2.41 15.30 28.62
C LYS A 5 2.10 14.07 27.79
N TYR A 6 1.85 14.25 26.51
CA TYR A 6 1.69 13.16 25.55
C TYR A 6 2.97 13.01 24.74
N HIS A 7 3.30 11.78 24.36
CA HIS A 7 4.50 11.44 23.59
C HIS A 7 4.32 11.60 22.07
N ASN A 8 3.10 11.47 21.57
CA ASN A 8 2.74 11.85 20.21
C ASN A 8 1.31 12.37 20.22
N ILE A 9 1.04 13.42 19.46
CA ILE A 9 -0.31 13.93 19.22
C ILE A 9 -0.60 13.78 17.73
N SER A 10 -1.61 12.99 17.38
CA SER A 10 -1.92 12.68 15.99
C SER A 10 -3.34 13.06 15.64
N ILE A 11 -3.52 13.83 14.56
CA ILE A 11 -4.81 14.13 13.95
C ILE A 11 -4.90 13.31 12.65
N LEU A 12 -5.81 12.34 12.59
CA LEU A 12 -5.99 11.56 11.36
C LEU A 12 -7.11 12.17 10.53
N THR A 13 -6.96 12.18 9.21
CA THR A 13 -8.04 12.59 8.30
C THR A 13 -9.04 11.46 8.07
N SER A 14 -10.24 11.80 7.60
CA SER A 14 -11.36 10.86 7.39
C SER A 14 -10.97 9.66 6.50
N ASP A 15 -10.14 9.88 5.49
CA ASP A 15 -9.67 8.85 4.57
C ASP A 15 -8.76 7.81 5.25
N VAL A 16 -8.07 8.18 6.33
CA VAL A 16 -7.26 7.23 7.12
C VAL A 16 -8.17 6.35 7.96
N TYR A 17 -9.10 6.94 8.71
CA TYR A 17 -10.10 6.20 9.49
C TYR A 17 -10.93 5.27 8.61
N ALA A 18 -11.42 5.74 7.46
CA ALA A 18 -12.22 4.93 6.54
C ALA A 18 -11.47 3.71 5.99
N LYS A 19 -10.14 3.83 5.80
CA LYS A 19 -9.31 2.72 5.30
C LYS A 19 -8.85 1.78 6.40
N ALA A 20 -8.50 2.30 7.58
CA ALA A 20 -7.90 1.53 8.67
C ALA A 20 -8.94 0.93 9.66
N GLY A 21 -10.08 1.60 9.87
CA GLY A 21 -11.07 1.18 10.87
C GLY A 21 -10.52 1.19 12.31
N SER A 22 -10.90 0.21 13.11
CA SER A 22 -10.43 -0.01 14.50
C SER A 22 -8.92 -0.20 14.62
N LYS A 23 -8.23 -0.66 13.56
CA LYS A 23 -6.79 -0.96 13.57
C LYS A 23 -5.93 0.23 13.98
N ILE A 24 -6.44 1.46 13.82
CA ILE A 24 -5.75 2.67 14.29
C ILE A 24 -5.49 2.64 15.80
N PHE A 25 -6.37 2.02 16.60
CA PHE A 25 -6.18 1.98 18.04
C PHE A 25 -4.97 1.11 18.39
N VAL A 26 -4.79 0.00 17.70
CA VAL A 26 -3.64 -0.89 17.90
C VAL A 26 -2.34 -0.23 17.43
N GLU A 27 -2.35 0.43 16.27
CA GLU A 27 -1.15 1.05 15.70
C GLU A 27 -0.64 2.24 16.52
N PHE A 28 -1.56 3.07 17.01
CA PHE A 28 -1.21 4.26 17.77
C PHE A 28 -1.03 3.98 19.27
N ASP A 29 -1.33 2.77 19.73
CA ASP A 29 -1.03 2.35 21.09
C ASP A 29 0.47 2.06 21.26
N ARG A 30 1.07 2.61 22.31
CA ARG A 30 2.44 2.26 22.71
C ARG A 30 2.55 0.89 23.36
N GLY A 31 1.43 0.27 23.68
CA GLY A 31 1.35 -0.99 24.40
C GLY A 31 1.91 -0.89 25.82
N LYS A 32 2.38 -2.02 26.35
CA LYS A 32 2.94 -2.12 27.72
C LYS A 32 4.29 -1.39 27.92
N LYS A 33 4.84 -0.72 26.90
CA LYS A 33 6.11 0.01 26.98
C LYS A 33 5.98 1.39 27.66
N SER A 34 4.78 1.76 28.08
CA SER A 34 4.53 2.99 28.84
C SER A 34 4.86 2.74 30.31
N ASP A 35 6.14 2.90 30.69
CA ASP A 35 6.61 2.70 32.07
C ASP A 35 6.10 3.77 33.05
N SER A 36 5.48 4.85 32.55
CA SER A 36 4.85 5.89 33.36
C SER A 36 3.47 6.28 32.82
N ALA A 37 2.59 6.77 33.70
CA ALA A 37 1.26 7.26 33.33
C ALA A 37 1.31 8.49 32.39
N ASP A 38 2.47 9.16 32.30
CA ASP A 38 2.71 10.38 31.52
C ASP A 38 3.32 10.11 30.14
N ASP A 39 3.26 8.87 29.65
CA ASP A 39 3.95 8.45 28.42
C ASP A 39 3.00 7.90 27.34
N LYS A 40 1.78 8.40 27.31
CA LYS A 40 0.73 7.98 26.35
C LYS A 40 0.83 8.71 25.01
N ASN A 41 0.27 8.10 23.97
CA ASN A 41 -0.09 8.81 22.73
C ASN A 41 -1.49 9.41 22.85
N LEU A 42 -1.75 10.48 22.10
CA LEU A 42 -3.06 11.12 21.98
C LEU A 42 -3.52 11.11 20.52
N LEU A 43 -4.65 10.46 20.25
CA LEU A 43 -5.38 10.63 19.00
C LEU A 43 -6.39 11.76 19.15
N VAL A 44 -6.32 12.75 18.27
CA VAL A 44 -7.27 13.86 18.25
C VAL A 44 -8.23 13.69 17.08
N LEU A 45 -9.52 13.63 17.40
CA LEU A 45 -10.61 13.44 16.45
C LEU A 45 -11.52 14.68 16.46
N PRO A 46 -11.31 15.62 15.52
CA PRO A 46 -12.17 16.78 15.35
C PRO A 46 -13.61 16.36 15.03
N ARG A 47 -14.58 17.14 15.51
CA ARG A 47 -16.01 16.86 15.30
C ARG A 47 -16.40 16.77 13.83
N ASP A 48 -15.85 17.65 12.99
CA ASP A 48 -16.12 17.65 11.56
C ASP A 48 -15.68 16.34 10.89
N ILE A 49 -14.52 15.80 11.29
CA ILE A 49 -14.02 14.50 10.81
C ILE A 49 -14.93 13.38 11.35
N PHE A 50 -15.33 13.43 12.61
CA PHE A 50 -16.25 12.44 13.20
C PHE A 50 -17.59 12.37 12.47
N ASP A 51 -18.18 13.52 12.12
CA ASP A 51 -19.44 13.58 11.39
C ASP A 51 -19.27 13.16 9.92
N GLU A 52 -18.13 13.47 9.29
CA GLU A 52 -17.76 12.92 7.98
C GLU A 52 -17.67 11.39 8.00
N LEU A 53 -17.11 10.80 9.06
CA LEU A 53 -17.04 9.35 9.22
C LEU A 53 -18.42 8.70 9.35
N LYS A 54 -19.37 9.35 10.03
CA LYS A 54 -20.76 8.87 10.08
C LYS A 54 -21.41 8.87 8.70
N TYR A 55 -21.09 9.86 7.87
CA TYR A 55 -21.54 9.88 6.48
C TYR A 55 -20.88 8.76 5.67
N LEU A 56 -19.56 8.61 5.76
CA LEU A 56 -18.80 7.56 5.07
C LEU A 56 -19.19 6.14 5.49
N LYS A 57 -19.67 5.94 6.72
CA LYS A 57 -20.20 4.66 7.22
C LYS A 57 -21.35 4.12 6.35
N LYS A 58 -22.12 5.00 5.70
CA LYS A 58 -23.21 4.62 4.78
C LYS A 58 -22.70 4.07 3.44
N ASN A 59 -21.41 4.25 3.13
CA ASN A 59 -20.82 3.72 1.91
C ASN A 59 -20.46 2.23 2.10
N PRO A 60 -20.99 1.30 1.27
CA PRO A 60 -20.71 -0.14 1.40
C PRO A 60 -19.22 -0.48 1.41
N LYS A 61 -18.37 0.33 0.76
CA LYS A 61 -16.91 0.13 0.74
C LYS A 61 -16.25 0.24 2.11
N TYR A 62 -16.79 1.07 3.00
CA TYR A 62 -16.19 1.38 4.31
C TYR A 62 -17.06 0.94 5.49
N GLN A 63 -18.30 0.53 5.24
CA GLN A 63 -19.31 0.26 6.26
C GLN A 63 -18.80 -0.63 7.38
N ASN A 64 -18.32 -1.85 7.07
CA ASN A 64 -17.88 -2.80 8.09
C ASN A 64 -16.75 -2.26 8.96
N LYS A 65 -15.75 -1.60 8.35
CA LYS A 65 -14.59 -1.04 9.07
C LYS A 65 -14.98 0.11 9.98
N LEU A 66 -15.91 0.95 9.54
CA LEU A 66 -16.38 2.09 10.32
C LEU A 66 -17.36 1.64 11.41
N GLU A 67 -18.19 0.62 11.16
CA GLU A 67 -19.02 -0.02 12.19
C GLU A 67 -18.16 -0.55 13.35
N GLU A 68 -17.09 -1.27 13.04
CA GLU A 68 -16.12 -1.76 14.03
C GLU A 68 -15.45 -0.59 14.77
N PHE A 69 -14.94 0.41 14.05
CA PHE A 69 -14.34 1.61 14.65
C PHE A 69 -15.28 2.31 15.64
N PHE A 70 -16.55 2.55 15.26
CA PHE A 70 -17.52 3.20 16.14
C PHE A 70 -17.89 2.32 17.33
N SER A 71 -18.04 1.01 17.14
CA SER A 71 -18.31 0.08 18.23
C SER A 71 -17.19 0.10 19.27
N ASP A 72 -15.93 0.05 18.82
CA ASP A 72 -14.78 0.13 19.70
C ASP A 72 -14.69 1.48 20.40
N LEU A 73 -14.89 2.57 19.67
CA LEU A 73 -14.91 3.92 20.23
C LEU A 73 -15.98 4.08 21.32
N ASP A 74 -17.20 3.57 21.10
CA ASP A 74 -18.28 3.58 22.09
C ASP A 74 -17.92 2.74 23.32
N ASN A 75 -17.32 1.56 23.12
CA ASN A 75 -16.83 0.71 24.21
C ASN A 75 -15.78 1.42 25.09
N TYR A 76 -14.90 2.21 24.49
CA TYR A 76 -13.88 2.96 25.24
C TYR A 76 -14.45 4.20 25.92
N THR A 77 -15.32 4.95 25.24
CA THR A 77 -15.90 6.18 25.78
C THR A 77 -16.96 5.95 26.85
N SER A 78 -17.65 4.80 26.84
CA SER A 78 -18.62 4.40 27.87
C SER A 78 -18.04 4.30 29.30
N LYS A 79 -16.70 4.17 29.43
CA LYS A 79 -15.99 4.19 30.71
C LYS A 79 -15.87 5.59 31.32
N GLY A 80 -16.40 6.61 30.65
CA GLY A 80 -16.38 8.01 31.05
C GLY A 80 -15.31 8.81 30.29
N MET A 81 -15.70 9.97 29.77
CA MET A 81 -14.77 10.95 29.21
C MET A 81 -14.63 12.12 30.18
N ASN A 82 -13.40 12.55 30.38
CA ASN A 82 -13.11 13.76 31.15
C ASN A 82 -13.20 14.96 30.21
N ASN A 83 -14.05 15.92 30.56
CA ASN A 83 -14.12 17.18 29.83
C ASN A 83 -12.96 18.09 30.27
N CYS A 84 -12.12 18.49 29.32
CA CYS A 84 -11.02 19.40 29.53
C CYS A 84 -11.22 20.62 28.61
N PRO A 85 -11.80 21.72 29.12
CA PRO A 85 -11.88 22.95 28.34
C PRO A 85 -10.47 23.52 28.18
N ILE A 86 -10.09 23.88 26.95
CA ILE A 86 -8.84 24.58 26.67
C ILE A 86 -9.22 25.98 26.19
N GLU A 87 -8.99 26.96 27.07
CA GLU A 87 -9.08 28.37 26.71
C GLU A 87 -7.79 28.75 26.00
N ASN A 88 -7.94 29.28 24.79
CA ASN A 88 -6.84 29.84 24.01
C ASN A 88 -7.01 31.37 23.97
N ASP A 89 -5.91 32.11 23.88
CA ASP A 89 -5.83 33.59 24.05
C ASP A 89 -6.71 34.44 23.10
N LYS A 90 -7.49 33.83 22.20
CA LYS A 90 -8.25 34.51 21.13
C LYS A 90 -9.76 34.27 21.18
N ASP A 91 -10.37 34.23 22.37
CA ASP A 91 -11.82 34.14 22.63
C ASP A 91 -12.56 32.88 22.12
N LYS A 92 -11.91 31.97 21.38
CA LYS A 92 -12.52 30.72 20.92
C LYS A 92 -12.19 29.57 21.87
N LYS A 93 -13.18 29.14 22.65
CA LYS A 93 -13.07 27.94 23.50
C LYS A 93 -13.14 26.68 22.64
N LEU A 94 -12.10 25.85 22.71
CA LEU A 94 -12.16 24.48 22.22
C LEU A 94 -12.51 23.57 23.40
N ASN A 95 -13.51 22.71 23.19
CA ASN A 95 -13.92 21.73 24.19
C ASN A 95 -13.35 20.37 23.79
N PHE A 96 -12.56 19.80 24.68
CA PHE A 96 -12.00 18.46 24.52
C PHE A 96 -12.71 17.50 25.46
N SER A 97 -13.25 16.42 24.93
CA SER A 97 -13.65 15.25 25.70
C SER A 97 -12.58 14.19 25.52
N ILE A 98 -11.83 13.90 26.59
CA ILE A 98 -10.71 12.95 26.56
C ILE A 98 -11.15 11.64 27.20
N GLY A 99 -11.00 10.54 26.48
CA GLY A 99 -11.28 9.18 26.93
C GLY A 99 -10.04 8.29 26.78
N GLN A 100 -9.89 7.32 27.68
CA GLN A 100 -8.80 6.36 27.61
C GLN A 100 -9.20 5.17 26.73
N ILE A 101 -8.42 4.92 25.66
CA ILE A 101 -8.57 3.72 24.81
C ILE A 101 -7.84 2.55 25.45
N SER A 102 -6.59 2.75 25.84
CA SER A 102 -5.74 1.74 26.47
C SER A 102 -4.77 2.36 27.47
N THR A 103 -3.88 1.57 28.06
CA THR A 103 -2.84 2.11 28.96
C THR A 103 -1.88 3.06 28.24
N GLY A 104 -1.65 2.88 26.94
CA GLY A 104 -0.72 3.68 26.14
C GLY A 104 -1.36 4.66 25.17
N LEU A 105 -2.70 4.75 25.13
CA LEU A 105 -3.43 5.56 24.16
C LEU A 105 -4.67 6.23 24.78
N ASP A 106 -4.74 7.55 24.64
CA ASP A 106 -5.95 8.33 24.86
C ASP A 106 -6.52 8.84 23.52
N ILE A 107 -7.82 9.11 23.49
CA ILE A 107 -8.50 9.80 22.39
C ILE A 107 -9.15 11.08 22.89
N ALA A 108 -9.03 12.16 22.12
CA ALA A 108 -9.71 13.42 22.35
C ALA A 108 -10.72 13.71 21.24
N LEU A 109 -12.00 13.82 21.59
CA LEU A 109 -13.02 14.38 20.71
C LEU A 109 -13.01 15.91 20.87
N VAL A 110 -12.97 16.64 19.76
CA VAL A 110 -12.82 18.10 19.79
C VAL A 110 -13.98 18.79 19.10
N ASP A 111 -14.74 19.58 19.85
CA ASP A 111 -15.80 20.42 19.33
C ASP A 111 -15.30 21.85 19.04
N GLY A 112 -15.87 22.49 18.02
CA GLY A 112 -15.60 23.90 17.67
C GLY A 112 -14.38 24.14 16.78
N ALA A 113 -13.70 23.07 16.35
CA ALA A 113 -12.54 23.15 15.46
C ALA A 113 -12.95 23.05 13.98
N SER A 114 -13.53 24.12 13.42
CA SER A 114 -13.88 24.21 11.99
C SER A 114 -12.66 24.34 11.06
N ASP A 115 -11.50 24.67 11.62
CA ASP A 115 -10.25 24.80 10.88
C ASP A 115 -9.13 24.00 11.57
N LEU A 116 -8.56 23.05 10.83
CA LEU A 116 -7.43 22.24 11.28
C LEU A 116 -6.21 23.09 11.61
N SER A 117 -5.98 24.21 10.93
CA SER A 117 -4.88 25.12 11.27
C SER A 117 -5.08 25.72 12.66
N TYR A 118 -6.31 26.08 13.02
CA TYR A 118 -6.64 26.58 14.36
C TYR A 118 -6.45 25.51 15.43
N LEU A 119 -6.89 24.28 15.14
CA LEU A 119 -6.71 23.14 16.05
C LEU A 119 -5.23 22.83 16.28
N VAL A 120 -4.43 22.80 15.21
CA VAL A 120 -2.98 22.55 15.27
C VAL A 120 -2.28 23.60 16.11
N ASN A 121 -2.58 24.88 15.90
CA ASN A 121 -2.01 25.96 16.70
C ASN A 121 -2.41 25.88 18.18
N SER A 122 -3.65 25.46 18.47
CA SER A 122 -4.12 25.29 19.85
C SER A 122 -3.44 24.12 20.55
N LEU A 123 -3.25 23.00 19.84
CA LEU A 123 -2.56 21.81 20.33
C LEU A 123 -1.05 22.00 20.44
N GLY A 124 -0.46 22.87 19.62
CA GLY A 124 0.97 23.20 19.67
C GLY A 124 1.42 23.74 21.03
N SER A 125 0.49 24.24 21.85
CA SER A 125 0.78 24.64 23.24
C SER A 125 1.06 23.45 24.18
N PHE A 126 0.66 22.23 23.81
CA PHE A 126 0.88 21.00 24.59
C PHE A 126 2.22 20.36 24.27
N ASN A 127 2.52 20.17 22.97
CA ASN A 127 3.81 19.68 22.49
C ASN A 127 3.94 19.92 20.97
N PRO A 128 4.58 21.01 20.52
CA PRO A 128 4.56 21.41 19.10
C PRO A 128 5.38 20.48 18.20
N ASP A 129 6.45 19.89 18.72
CA ASP A 129 7.37 19.04 17.94
C ASP A 129 6.81 17.62 17.68
N GLU A 130 5.77 17.23 18.42
CA GLU A 130 5.19 15.88 18.40
C GLU A 130 3.79 15.83 17.79
N LEU A 131 3.29 16.95 17.28
CA LEU A 131 1.98 17.05 16.63
C LEU A 131 2.08 16.72 15.14
N LYS A 132 1.27 15.76 14.67
CA LYS A 132 1.25 15.33 13.26
C LYS A 132 -0.17 15.18 12.73
N ILE A 133 -0.39 15.63 11.51
CA ILE A 133 -1.57 15.30 10.70
C ILE A 133 -1.22 14.11 9.83
N ILE A 134 -2.10 13.11 9.76
CA ILE A 134 -1.87 11.91 8.97
C ILE A 134 -2.98 11.78 7.95
N SER A 135 -2.61 11.77 6.67
CA SER A 135 -3.56 11.66 5.56
C SER A 135 -3.07 10.74 4.46
N SER A 136 -3.94 9.85 3.97
CA SER A 136 -3.64 8.95 2.87
C SER A 136 -3.81 9.62 1.50
N ASN A 137 -4.60 10.70 1.41
CA ASN A 137 -4.85 11.46 0.19
C ASN A 137 -3.66 12.40 -0.14
N PRO A 138 -2.97 12.20 -1.29
CA PRO A 138 -1.87 13.07 -1.72
C PRO A 138 -2.26 14.55 -1.86
N GLU A 139 -3.48 14.85 -2.32
CA GLU A 139 -3.96 16.22 -2.52
C GLU A 139 -4.14 16.95 -1.18
N THR A 140 -4.78 16.29 -0.21
CA THR A 140 -4.93 16.80 1.16
C THR A 140 -3.58 17.03 1.82
N ARG A 141 -2.62 16.11 1.64
CA ARG A 141 -1.25 16.32 2.13
C ARG A 141 -0.58 17.53 1.48
N PHE A 142 -0.77 17.74 0.18
CA PHE A 142 -0.22 18.90 -0.51
C PHE A 142 -0.82 20.20 0.02
N ASP A 143 -2.15 20.26 0.19
CA ASP A 143 -2.85 21.43 0.74
C ASP A 143 -2.35 21.77 2.15
N TYR A 144 -2.28 20.78 3.05
CA TYR A 144 -1.78 20.98 4.41
C TYR A 144 -0.30 21.39 4.46
N LYS A 145 0.55 20.83 3.60
CA LYS A 145 1.95 21.28 3.46
C LYS A 145 2.04 22.73 3.01
N SER A 146 1.19 23.16 2.06
CA SER A 146 1.15 24.55 1.60
C SER A 146 0.80 25.54 2.73
N LYS A 147 -0.01 25.08 3.70
CA LYS A 147 -0.37 25.81 4.92
C LYS A 147 0.66 25.67 6.05
N LYS A 148 1.81 25.06 5.78
CA LYS A 148 2.88 24.77 6.77
C LYS A 148 2.42 23.88 7.94
N LEU A 149 1.41 23.05 7.73
CA LEU A 149 0.96 22.08 8.73
C LEU A 149 1.83 20.82 8.68
N PRO A 150 2.15 20.20 9.84
CA PRO A 150 2.99 19.01 9.90
C PRO A 150 2.19 17.79 9.43
N VAL A 151 2.22 17.46 8.14
CA VAL A 151 1.45 16.35 7.57
C VAL A 151 2.33 15.23 6.99
N GLU A 152 1.98 13.98 7.31
CA GLU A 152 2.68 12.76 6.90
C GLU A 152 1.74 11.76 6.21
N ALA A 153 2.33 10.81 5.47
CA ALA A 153 1.59 9.68 4.92
C ALA A 153 1.38 8.59 6.01
N PRO A 154 0.21 7.93 6.04
CA PRO A 154 -0.07 6.89 7.01
C PRO A 154 0.81 5.67 6.75
N LYS A 155 1.73 5.40 7.67
CA LYS A 155 2.53 4.17 7.67
C LYS A 155 1.63 2.94 7.85
N ILE A 156 0.56 3.07 8.63
CA ILE A 156 -0.45 2.02 8.89
C ILE A 156 -1.18 1.52 7.63
N LEU A 157 -1.25 2.34 6.57
CA LEU A 157 -1.95 1.96 5.32
C LEU A 157 -1.00 1.43 4.26
N LEU A 158 0.31 1.64 4.43
CA LEU A 158 1.29 0.91 3.66
C LEU A 158 1.18 -0.52 4.18
N GLY A 159 0.94 -1.50 3.29
CA GLY A 159 0.94 -2.90 3.69
C GLY A 159 2.17 -3.14 4.55
N ASP A 160 1.96 -3.74 5.73
CA ASP A 160 3.01 -3.97 6.72
C ASP A 160 4.28 -4.41 6.00
N ILE A 161 5.45 -3.86 6.35
CA ILE A 161 6.72 -4.34 5.81
C ILE A 161 6.83 -5.86 6.01
N SER A 162 6.15 -6.43 7.01
CA SER A 162 5.98 -7.88 7.15
C SER A 162 5.29 -8.55 5.94
N ILE A 163 4.33 -7.89 5.26
CA ILE A 163 3.67 -8.35 4.02
C ILE A 163 4.64 -8.26 2.83
N LEU A 164 5.46 -7.20 2.75
CA LEU A 164 6.51 -7.12 1.72
C LEU A 164 7.63 -8.16 1.97
N ASN A 165 8.02 -8.37 3.22
CA ASN A 165 8.97 -9.40 3.64
C ASN A 165 8.37 -10.82 3.57
N GLN A 166 7.04 -10.93 3.47
CA GLN A 166 6.36 -12.18 3.13
C GLN A 166 6.39 -12.45 1.63
N GLY A 167 6.85 -11.53 0.77
CA GLY A 167 6.93 -11.77 -0.67
C GLY A 167 7.76 -13.01 -1.05
N VAL A 168 8.73 -13.39 -0.19
CA VAL A 168 9.44 -14.68 -0.29
C VAL A 168 9.45 -15.38 1.07
N ILE A 169 8.87 -16.57 1.17
CA ILE A 169 8.92 -17.43 2.37
C ILE A 169 9.67 -18.72 2.08
N ASN A 170 10.13 -19.42 3.12
CA ASN A 170 10.75 -20.73 2.96
C ASN A 170 9.68 -21.83 3.11
N GLY A 171 9.61 -22.73 2.13
CA GLY A 171 8.83 -23.96 2.21
C GLY A 171 9.64 -25.09 2.84
N SER A 172 8.94 -26.12 3.30
CA SER A 172 9.58 -27.32 3.86
C SER A 172 10.00 -28.30 2.76
N LYS A 173 10.93 -29.22 3.07
CA LYS A 173 11.29 -30.33 2.15
C LYS A 173 10.10 -31.23 1.84
N ASN A 174 9.14 -31.34 2.76
CA ASN A 174 7.93 -32.13 2.56
C ASN A 174 7.03 -31.47 1.51
N LEU A 175 6.92 -30.14 1.54
CA LEU A 175 6.19 -29.39 0.51
C LEU A 175 6.85 -29.55 -0.87
N GLU A 176 8.19 -29.50 -0.92
CA GLU A 176 8.95 -29.74 -2.15
C GLU A 176 8.70 -31.14 -2.73
N ALA A 177 8.81 -32.18 -1.89
CA ALA A 177 8.52 -33.55 -2.30
C ALA A 177 7.08 -33.66 -2.82
N ARG A 178 6.12 -33.09 -2.08
CA ARG A 178 4.71 -33.12 -2.45
C ARG A 178 4.44 -32.44 -3.79
N LEU A 179 5.01 -31.26 -4.04
CA LEU A 179 4.87 -30.57 -5.32
C LEU A 179 5.41 -31.37 -6.50
N ASN A 180 6.48 -32.14 -6.32
CA ASN A 180 7.04 -32.98 -7.39
C ASN A 180 6.24 -34.26 -7.64
N GLU A 181 5.39 -34.69 -6.70
CA GLU A 181 4.52 -35.88 -6.84
C GLU A 181 3.21 -35.55 -7.57
N VAL A 182 2.70 -34.33 -7.42
CA VAL A 182 1.41 -33.95 -8.01
C VAL A 182 1.58 -33.61 -9.49
N GLU A 183 0.59 -34.01 -10.30
CA GLU A 183 0.59 -33.74 -11.73
C GLU A 183 0.73 -32.25 -12.03
N ASN A 184 1.57 -31.91 -13.00
CA ASN A 184 1.91 -30.53 -13.40
C ASN A 184 2.61 -29.67 -12.34
N ASN A 185 3.01 -30.24 -11.20
CA ASN A 185 3.61 -29.53 -10.07
C ASN A 185 2.74 -28.38 -9.53
N ILE A 186 1.43 -28.61 -9.48
CA ILE A 186 0.42 -27.66 -9.00
C ILE A 186 -0.28 -28.27 -7.78
N LEU A 187 -0.29 -27.53 -6.68
CA LEU A 187 -0.94 -27.94 -5.44
C LEU A 187 -2.08 -26.95 -5.11
N PRO A 188 -3.30 -27.42 -4.76
CA PRO A 188 -4.34 -26.55 -4.23
C PRO A 188 -3.86 -25.77 -3.00
N ILE A 189 -4.33 -24.53 -2.84
CA ILE A 189 -3.80 -23.66 -1.78
C ILE A 189 -4.08 -24.21 -0.37
N GLU A 190 -5.23 -24.84 -0.18
CA GLU A 190 -5.66 -25.41 1.10
C GLU A 190 -4.73 -26.56 1.54
N GLU A 191 -4.23 -27.34 0.57
CA GLU A 191 -3.25 -28.39 0.82
C GLU A 191 -1.86 -27.79 1.07
N ALA A 192 -1.47 -26.76 0.29
CA ALA A 192 -0.19 -26.08 0.47
C ALA A 192 -0.05 -25.42 1.85
N GLU A 193 -1.11 -24.79 2.35
CA GLU A 193 -1.13 -24.11 3.65
C GLU A 193 -0.89 -25.07 4.83
N SER A 194 -1.22 -26.35 4.68
CA SER A 194 -0.94 -27.37 5.72
C SER A 194 0.56 -27.60 5.98
N PHE A 195 1.44 -27.16 5.07
CA PHE A 195 2.89 -27.26 5.20
C PHE A 195 3.54 -26.05 5.89
N PHE A 196 2.75 -25.06 6.31
CA PHE A 196 3.24 -23.85 6.96
C PHE A 196 2.62 -23.69 8.36
N ASP A 197 3.41 -23.18 9.31
CA ASP A 197 2.89 -22.82 10.64
C ASP A 197 1.91 -21.64 10.59
N LYS A 198 2.00 -20.84 9.51
CA LYS A 198 1.09 -19.73 9.21
C LYS A 198 -0.03 -20.23 8.32
N LYS A 199 -1.26 -19.84 8.67
CA LYS A 199 -2.48 -20.34 8.03
C LYS A 199 -2.78 -19.76 6.65
N GLU A 200 -2.13 -18.68 6.23
CA GLU A 200 -2.52 -17.99 5.00
C GLU A 200 -1.31 -17.69 4.11
N LEU A 201 -1.41 -18.15 2.87
CA LEU A 201 -0.53 -17.78 1.78
C LEU A 201 -1.16 -16.65 0.94
N TYR A 202 -0.34 -15.74 0.43
CA TYR A 202 -0.82 -14.57 -0.31
C TYR A 202 -0.64 -14.73 -1.82
N MET A 203 -1.53 -14.13 -2.60
CA MET A 203 -1.39 -14.10 -4.07
C MET A 203 -0.06 -13.49 -4.50
N ASN A 204 0.62 -14.11 -5.47
CA ASN A 204 1.97 -13.79 -5.95
C ASN A 204 3.09 -13.96 -4.91
N GLN A 205 2.83 -14.62 -3.79
CA GLN A 205 3.86 -14.97 -2.82
C GLN A 205 4.78 -16.04 -3.39
N VAL A 206 6.09 -15.86 -3.24
CA VAL A 206 7.11 -16.82 -3.67
C VAL A 206 7.48 -17.73 -2.50
N VAL A 207 7.49 -19.03 -2.73
CA VAL A 207 7.91 -20.05 -1.76
C VAL A 207 9.24 -20.63 -2.22
N ARG A 208 10.29 -20.46 -1.42
CA ARG A 208 11.60 -21.07 -1.65
C ARG A 208 11.62 -22.48 -1.07
N LEU A 209 11.74 -23.49 -1.93
CA LEU A 209 11.72 -24.91 -1.54
C LEU A 209 13.12 -25.49 -1.32
N GLY A 210 14.16 -24.83 -1.84
CA GLY A 210 15.54 -25.27 -1.71
C GLY A 210 16.55 -24.18 -2.08
N LYS A 211 17.73 -24.59 -2.54
CA LYS A 211 18.75 -23.62 -3.02
C LYS A 211 18.30 -22.93 -4.30
N GLU A 212 17.72 -23.67 -5.24
CA GLU A 212 17.35 -23.17 -6.58
C GLU A 212 15.87 -23.35 -6.93
N ASP A 213 15.12 -24.06 -6.10
CA ASP A 213 13.70 -24.34 -6.35
C ASP A 213 12.79 -23.33 -5.67
N TYR A 214 11.84 -22.84 -6.46
CA TYR A 214 10.85 -21.85 -6.07
C TYR A 214 9.49 -22.26 -6.61
N ALA A 215 8.45 -21.99 -5.83
CA ALA A 215 7.07 -22.04 -6.25
C ALA A 215 6.44 -20.64 -6.09
N ILE A 216 5.33 -20.40 -6.78
CA ILE A 216 4.56 -19.16 -6.71
C ILE A 216 3.11 -19.48 -6.39
N VAL A 217 2.52 -18.66 -5.52
CA VAL A 217 1.08 -18.68 -5.28
C VAL A 217 0.42 -17.88 -6.40
N GLU A 218 -0.39 -18.54 -7.20
CA GLU A 218 -1.13 -17.93 -8.30
C GLU A 218 -2.61 -18.29 -8.22
N GLY A 219 -3.44 -17.64 -9.02
CA GLY A 219 -4.86 -17.95 -9.12
C GLY A 219 -5.48 -17.24 -10.32
N ASP A 220 -6.69 -17.63 -10.66
CA ASP A 220 -7.43 -17.07 -11.77
C ASP A 220 -7.99 -15.71 -11.36
N ILE A 221 -7.37 -14.65 -11.87
CA ILE A 221 -7.69 -13.27 -11.49
C ILE A 221 -8.92 -12.80 -12.27
N SER A 222 -10.03 -12.54 -11.58
CA SER A 222 -11.18 -11.85 -12.16
C SER A 222 -11.05 -10.34 -11.95
N ARG A 223 -11.10 -9.61 -13.07
CA ARG A 223 -11.02 -8.15 -13.09
C ARG A 223 -12.40 -7.53 -13.25
N GLY A 224 -12.66 -6.48 -12.50
CA GLY A 224 -13.86 -5.66 -12.67
C GLY A 224 -13.80 -4.82 -13.95
N ARG A 225 -14.89 -4.10 -14.20
CA ARG A 225 -15.08 -3.20 -15.36
C ARG A 225 -13.94 -2.17 -15.56
N TRP A 226 -13.21 -1.87 -14.49
CA TRP A 226 -12.13 -0.87 -14.46
C TRP A 226 -10.72 -1.49 -14.34
N GLY A 227 -10.58 -2.79 -14.58
CA GLY A 227 -9.30 -3.50 -14.48
C GLY A 227 -8.83 -3.78 -13.04
N ALA A 228 -9.56 -3.31 -12.02
CA ALA A 228 -9.30 -3.66 -10.63
C ALA A 228 -9.48 -5.17 -10.41
N ILE A 229 -8.54 -5.79 -9.71
CA ILE A 229 -8.65 -7.18 -9.29
C ILE A 229 -9.74 -7.25 -8.21
N ASN A 230 -10.85 -7.92 -8.54
CA ASN A 230 -11.98 -8.03 -7.62
C ASN A 230 -11.88 -9.31 -6.78
N ARG A 231 -11.38 -10.38 -7.39
CA ARG A 231 -11.33 -11.71 -6.79
C ARG A 231 -10.28 -12.57 -7.51
N ALA A 232 -9.67 -13.47 -6.75
CA ALA A 232 -8.86 -14.56 -7.27
C ALA A 232 -9.56 -15.88 -6.97
N ASP A 233 -9.79 -16.68 -8.00
CA ASP A 233 -10.37 -18.02 -7.89
C ASP A 233 -9.27 -19.07 -8.14
N ASN A 234 -9.53 -20.33 -7.75
CA ASN A 234 -8.61 -21.46 -7.96
C ASN A 234 -7.16 -21.15 -7.53
N VAL A 235 -7.01 -20.53 -6.36
CA VAL A 235 -5.70 -20.20 -5.81
C VAL A 235 -4.92 -21.49 -5.57
N ARG A 236 -3.66 -21.50 -6.01
CA ARG A 236 -2.82 -22.69 -6.04
C ARG A 236 -1.35 -22.33 -5.91
N LEU A 237 -0.58 -23.25 -5.38
CA LEU A 237 0.88 -23.16 -5.34
C LEU A 237 1.45 -23.94 -6.52
N ARG A 238 2.15 -23.26 -7.42
CA ARG A 238 2.74 -23.87 -8.62
C ARG A 238 4.27 -23.82 -8.53
N LEU A 239 4.93 -24.95 -8.74
CA LEU A 239 6.38 -24.97 -8.89
C LEU A 239 6.77 -24.16 -10.15
N LEU A 240 7.70 -23.22 -10.00
CA LEU A 240 8.19 -22.46 -11.14
C LEU A 240 8.83 -23.43 -12.14
N HIS A 241 8.60 -23.21 -13.42
CA HIS A 241 9.25 -23.97 -14.49
C HIS A 241 10.76 -23.64 -14.50
N PRO A 242 11.67 -24.56 -14.87
CA PRO A 242 13.11 -24.27 -14.92
C PRO A 242 13.48 -23.01 -15.72
N ARG A 243 12.69 -22.67 -16.75
CA ARG A 243 12.85 -21.40 -17.50
C ARG A 243 12.56 -20.17 -16.63
N GLU A 244 11.51 -20.21 -15.81
CA GLU A 244 11.15 -19.15 -14.85
C GLU A 244 12.19 -19.07 -13.69
N LYS A 245 12.69 -20.22 -13.21
CA LYS A 245 13.75 -20.29 -12.17
C LYS A 245 15.07 -19.72 -12.65
N SER A 246 15.37 -19.88 -13.94
CA SER A 246 16.73 -19.70 -14.45
C SER A 246 17.30 -18.31 -14.21
N LYS A 247 16.48 -17.28 -13.90
CA LYS A 247 16.87 -15.86 -13.74
C LYS A 247 17.88 -15.38 -14.79
N LYS A 248 18.03 -16.13 -15.89
CA LYS A 248 18.73 -15.70 -17.08
C LYS A 248 17.72 -14.80 -17.73
N ILE A 249 17.79 -13.54 -17.32
CA ILE A 249 17.70 -12.46 -18.27
C ILE A 249 18.65 -12.88 -19.38
N ILE A 250 18.11 -13.51 -20.44
CA ILE A 250 18.85 -13.83 -21.66
C ILE A 250 19.17 -12.49 -22.30
N LEU A 251 20.14 -11.77 -21.73
CA LEU A 251 20.80 -10.67 -22.41
C LEU A 251 21.15 -11.27 -23.77
N GLY A 252 20.48 -10.79 -24.83
CA GLY A 252 20.73 -11.32 -26.16
C GLY A 252 22.23 -11.39 -26.38
N LYS A 253 22.72 -12.39 -27.13
CA LYS A 253 24.17 -12.50 -27.44
C LYS A 253 24.76 -11.20 -28.01
N GLN A 254 23.90 -10.27 -28.44
CA GLN A 254 24.21 -8.90 -28.75
C GLN A 254 23.75 -8.00 -27.60
N VAL A 255 24.71 -7.45 -26.83
CA VAL A 255 24.51 -6.19 -26.12
C VAL A 255 23.97 -5.21 -27.16
N MET A 256 22.73 -4.71 -27.01
CA MET A 256 22.22 -3.66 -27.90
C MET A 256 23.15 -2.44 -27.77
N PRO A 257 24.00 -2.17 -28.77
CA PRO A 257 25.04 -1.17 -28.62
C PRO A 257 24.45 0.25 -28.67
N SER A 258 23.36 0.41 -29.42
CA SER A 258 22.48 1.58 -29.37
C SER A 258 21.10 1.23 -29.91
N PHE A 259 20.09 1.93 -29.43
CA PHE A 259 18.68 1.83 -29.79
C PHE A 259 18.20 3.21 -30.23
N ILE A 260 18.00 3.44 -31.54
CA ILE A 260 17.76 4.78 -32.10
C ILE A 260 18.79 5.81 -31.56
N GLY A 261 20.07 5.41 -31.53
CA GLY A 261 21.15 6.25 -31.01
C GLY A 261 21.16 6.45 -29.48
N LEU A 262 20.25 5.82 -28.72
CA LEU A 262 20.31 5.78 -27.26
C LEU A 262 21.00 4.51 -26.77
N THR A 263 21.95 4.67 -25.87
CA THR A 263 22.61 3.55 -25.20
C THR A 263 22.17 3.53 -23.74
N PRO A 264 21.59 2.41 -23.24
CA PRO A 264 21.29 2.26 -21.82
C PRO A 264 22.55 2.48 -20.99
N ARG A 265 22.46 3.34 -19.96
CA ARG A 265 23.65 3.68 -19.14
C ARG A 265 24.00 2.61 -18.11
N ASP A 266 23.00 1.82 -17.71
CA ASP A 266 23.12 0.79 -16.69
C ASP A 266 22.28 -0.44 -17.05
N MET A 267 22.50 -1.52 -16.31
CA MET A 267 21.81 -2.79 -16.53
C MET A 267 20.30 -2.68 -16.29
N THR A 268 19.87 -1.77 -15.41
CA THR A 268 18.46 -1.57 -15.08
C THR A 268 17.71 -0.97 -16.26
N GLN A 269 18.26 0.06 -16.89
CA GLN A 269 17.75 0.64 -18.14
C GLN A 269 17.77 -0.38 -19.26
N TYR A 270 18.83 -1.20 -19.35
CA TYR A 270 18.90 -2.26 -20.35
C TYR A 270 17.75 -3.26 -20.18
N ILE A 271 17.54 -3.77 -18.97
CA ILE A 271 16.47 -4.72 -18.65
C ILE A 271 15.12 -4.10 -18.91
N ALA A 272 14.90 -2.86 -18.46
CA ALA A 272 13.65 -2.17 -18.67
C ALA A 272 13.37 -1.93 -20.15
N LEU A 273 14.39 -1.65 -20.97
CA LEU A 273 14.25 -1.52 -22.41
C LEU A 273 13.90 -2.85 -23.08
N GLN A 274 14.70 -3.90 -22.84
CA GLN A 274 14.55 -5.20 -23.51
C GLN A 274 13.32 -5.98 -23.06
N TYR A 275 13.09 -6.10 -21.75
CA TYR A 275 12.08 -6.99 -21.18
C TYR A 275 10.77 -6.30 -20.85
N GLY A 276 10.81 -4.98 -20.69
CA GLY A 276 9.64 -4.17 -20.42
C GLY A 276 9.18 -3.41 -21.66
N LEU A 277 9.89 -2.34 -22.00
CA LEU A 277 9.45 -1.34 -22.98
C LEU A 277 9.35 -1.88 -24.41
N LEU A 278 10.24 -2.79 -24.83
CA LEU A 278 10.25 -3.37 -26.17
C LEU A 278 9.56 -4.73 -26.25
N ASN A 279 9.19 -5.31 -25.10
CA ASN A 279 8.56 -6.61 -25.06
C ASN A 279 7.07 -6.47 -25.36
N PRO A 280 6.57 -7.02 -26.49
CA PRO A 280 5.15 -6.94 -26.80
C PRO A 280 4.32 -7.70 -25.76
N ASN A 281 4.85 -8.67 -25.01
CA ASN A 281 4.03 -9.39 -24.03
C ASN A 281 3.79 -8.61 -22.73
N VAL A 282 4.43 -7.45 -22.57
CA VAL A 282 4.22 -6.55 -21.42
C VAL A 282 3.24 -5.46 -21.81
N SER A 283 2.12 -5.37 -21.09
CA SER A 283 1.08 -4.36 -21.34
C SER A 283 1.39 -3.03 -20.66
N LEU A 284 1.99 -3.09 -19.47
CA LEU A 284 2.27 -1.95 -18.63
C LEU A 284 3.56 -2.21 -17.85
N LEU A 285 4.49 -1.27 -17.96
CA LEU A 285 5.75 -1.26 -17.24
C LEU A 285 5.85 -0.01 -16.39
N PHE A 286 6.08 -0.19 -15.10
CA PHE A 286 6.45 0.90 -14.20
C PHE A 286 7.97 0.99 -14.09
N LEU A 287 8.50 2.12 -14.57
CA LEU A 287 9.92 2.46 -14.58
C LEU A 287 10.15 3.57 -13.54
N VAL A 288 10.56 3.20 -12.34
CA VAL A 288 10.78 4.14 -11.22
C VAL A 288 12.24 4.56 -11.16
N GLY A 289 12.54 5.74 -10.60
CA GLY A 289 13.87 6.09 -10.10
C GLY A 289 14.22 7.58 -10.23
N GLY A 290 15.42 7.96 -9.76
CA GLY A 290 15.80 9.37 -9.55
C GLY A 290 15.77 10.26 -10.79
N ALA A 291 15.62 11.57 -10.57
CA ALA A 291 15.68 12.58 -11.63
C ALA A 291 17.02 12.51 -12.39
N GLY A 292 16.99 12.69 -13.71
CA GLY A 292 18.19 12.64 -14.56
C GLY A 292 18.69 11.23 -14.94
N SER A 293 18.01 10.17 -14.48
CA SER A 293 18.37 8.78 -14.82
C SER A 293 18.03 8.36 -16.25
N GLY A 294 17.44 9.25 -17.07
CA GLY A 294 17.17 8.98 -18.48
C GLY A 294 15.99 8.05 -18.78
N LYS A 295 15.29 7.53 -17.76
CA LYS A 295 14.17 6.59 -17.92
C LYS A 295 13.02 7.12 -18.77
N THR A 296 12.64 8.39 -18.59
CA THR A 296 11.59 9.03 -19.41
C THR A 296 11.96 9.05 -20.89
N LEU A 297 13.20 9.42 -21.22
CA LEU A 297 13.70 9.46 -22.60
C LEU A 297 13.74 8.05 -23.21
N LEU A 298 14.17 7.07 -22.41
CA LEU A 298 14.18 5.65 -22.78
C LEU A 298 12.77 5.17 -23.18
N SER A 299 11.75 5.49 -22.36
CA SER A 299 10.36 5.16 -22.63
C SER A 299 9.82 5.81 -23.91
N TYR A 300 10.15 7.10 -24.14
CA TYR A 300 9.74 7.79 -25.36
C TYR A 300 10.36 7.16 -26.61
N ALA A 301 11.66 6.89 -26.59
CA ALA A 301 12.33 6.25 -27.72
C ALA A 301 11.78 4.86 -28.00
N ALA A 302 11.47 4.08 -26.95
CA ALA A 302 10.88 2.76 -27.11
C ALA A 302 9.48 2.83 -27.73
N ALA A 303 8.65 3.77 -27.27
CA ALA A 303 7.34 4.01 -27.85
C ALA A 303 7.42 4.44 -29.33
N MET A 304 8.36 5.32 -29.68
CA MET A 304 8.60 5.73 -31.08
C MET A 304 9.01 4.55 -31.94
N TYR A 305 9.96 3.75 -31.48
CA TYR A 305 10.41 2.55 -32.18
C TYR A 305 9.28 1.56 -32.42
N GLN A 306 8.52 1.23 -31.36
CA GLN A 306 7.36 0.36 -31.49
C GLN A 306 6.38 0.94 -32.52
N ARG A 307 6.08 2.24 -32.46
CA ARG A 307 5.19 2.86 -33.43
C ARG A 307 5.71 2.72 -34.87
N LEU A 308 7.01 2.92 -35.10
CA LEU A 308 7.63 2.78 -36.42
C LEU A 308 7.58 1.33 -36.91
N GLU A 309 8.05 0.37 -36.09
CA GLU A 309 8.11 -1.06 -36.47
C GLU A 309 6.72 -1.69 -36.63
N PHE A 310 5.75 -1.31 -35.78
CA PHE A 310 4.37 -1.76 -35.90
C PHE A 310 3.62 -1.07 -37.04
N SER A 311 4.00 0.16 -37.43
CA SER A 311 3.39 0.80 -38.61
C SER A 311 3.75 0.06 -39.90
N GLU A 312 5.00 -0.42 -40.03
CA GLU A 312 5.41 -1.17 -41.21
C GLU A 312 4.77 -2.56 -41.30
N LYS A 313 4.60 -3.26 -40.17
CA LYS A 313 3.90 -4.56 -40.12
C LYS A 313 2.37 -4.40 -40.29
N GLY A 314 1.78 -3.39 -39.66
CA GLY A 314 0.34 -3.09 -39.75
C GLY A 314 -0.11 -2.53 -41.11
N LEU A 315 0.82 -1.98 -41.90
CA LEU A 315 0.53 -1.58 -43.29
C LEU A 315 0.39 -2.78 -44.24
N LYS A 316 0.93 -3.96 -43.89
CA LYS A 316 0.79 -5.19 -44.69
C LYS A 316 -0.48 -5.97 -44.39
N ASP A 317 -0.97 -5.94 -43.15
CA ASP A 317 -2.20 -6.61 -42.74
C ASP A 317 -3.33 -5.61 -42.48
N LYS A 318 -4.35 -5.62 -43.36
CA LYS A 318 -5.51 -4.71 -43.33
C LYS A 318 -6.43 -4.83 -42.10
N ASN A 319 -6.08 -5.60 -41.07
CA ASN A 319 -6.90 -5.85 -39.87
C ASN A 319 -6.12 -5.60 -38.57
N TRP A 320 -5.45 -4.45 -38.50
CA TRP A 320 -4.64 -4.06 -37.32
C TRP A 320 -5.45 -3.95 -36.02
N GLU A 321 -6.76 -3.65 -36.10
CA GLU A 321 -7.64 -3.52 -34.94
C GLU A 321 -7.87 -4.86 -34.22
N THR A 322 -7.99 -5.96 -34.98
CA THR A 322 -8.18 -7.30 -34.45
C THR A 322 -6.91 -7.83 -33.78
N LEU A 323 -5.75 -7.54 -34.39
CA LEU A 323 -4.44 -7.91 -33.84
C LEU A 323 -4.12 -7.16 -32.55
N LEU A 324 -4.54 -5.90 -32.44
CA LEU A 324 -4.34 -5.07 -31.24
C LEU A 324 -5.17 -5.57 -30.07
N LEU A 325 -6.44 -5.94 -30.31
CA LEU A 325 -7.37 -6.44 -29.30
C LEU A 325 -6.93 -7.81 -28.75
N ASP A 326 -6.54 -8.74 -29.62
CA ASP A 326 -6.12 -10.08 -29.23
C ASP A 326 -4.81 -10.07 -28.43
N GLN A 327 -3.93 -9.11 -28.74
CA GLN A 327 -2.71 -8.88 -27.98
C GLN A 327 -2.94 -8.16 -26.65
N LEU A 328 -3.92 -7.26 -26.52
CA LEU A 328 -4.19 -6.58 -25.25
C LEU A 328 -4.80 -7.52 -24.20
N LEU A 329 -5.48 -8.59 -24.61
CA LEU A 329 -6.21 -9.50 -23.73
C LEU A 329 -5.32 -10.55 -23.02
N ASN A 330 -4.11 -10.82 -23.51
CA ASN A 330 -3.25 -11.92 -23.04
C ASN A 330 -1.90 -11.49 -22.43
N ARG A 331 -1.75 -10.25 -21.93
CA ARG A 331 -0.45 -9.69 -21.51
C ARG A 331 -0.25 -9.59 -20.00
N GLU A 332 0.99 -9.77 -19.58
CA GLU A 332 1.41 -9.71 -18.17
C GLU A 332 1.74 -8.28 -17.72
N LEU A 333 1.75 -8.09 -16.39
CA LEU A 333 2.12 -6.85 -15.71
C LEU A 333 3.54 -7.00 -15.15
N MET A 334 4.47 -6.09 -15.49
CA MET A 334 5.83 -6.10 -14.99
C MET A 334 6.12 -4.82 -14.19
N ILE A 335 6.56 -4.96 -12.94
CA ILE A 335 6.96 -3.84 -12.09
C ILE A 335 8.45 -3.96 -11.81
N LEU A 336 9.24 -2.97 -12.27
CA LEU A 336 10.67 -2.87 -12.02
C LEU A 336 10.93 -1.70 -11.07
N TYR A 337 11.24 -2.02 -9.82
CA TYR A 337 11.72 -1.05 -8.84
C TYR A 337 13.23 -0.85 -9.01
N THR A 338 13.68 0.41 -9.05
CA THR A 338 15.10 0.80 -9.18
C THR A 338 15.52 1.70 -8.05
#